data_AF-A0A8J3E2T1-F1
#
_entry.id   AF-A0A8J3E2T1-F1
#
_cell.length_a   1.000
_cell.length_b   1.000
_cell.length_c   1.000
_cell.angle_alpha   90.00
_cell.angle_beta   90.00
_cell.angle_gamma   90.00
#
_symmetry.space_group_name_H-M   'P 1'
#
loop_
_entity.id
_entity.type
_entity.pdbx_description
1 polymer ?
#
loop_
_entity_poly.entity_id
_entity_poly.type
_entity_poly.pdbx_seq_one_letter_code
_entity_poly.pdbx_strand_id
1 'polypeptide(L)'
;MRRACLPFLPGFLALMASAAPLSAAEPPPQPASTQPANTQAANTQAASTQPGTFLYIVTPRPGLMDGMTDAEKQAIGAHFARLKDMLRDGDLILAGPTDPPTQGLVVFKAADLDAARVLAESDPAVKAGAFALKSVEPFQLALERPGPLPRDYVANPSDRVLHKHVVVKGSIDAVWHAWTTSEGFTDFAGAEAHIDLRIGGPFEILWNPDKTAPARGSEGMRILSYLPKRMLSFEWNAPPKFGPLRQQRTWVIVSFKPIGRDQVDVTIDHAGWGQGADWDKLYLYFNDAWDYVLGRLAKKFA
;
A
#
# COMPACT_ATOMS: atom_id res chain seq x y z
N MET A 1 72.22 -32.20 10.74
CA MET A 1 71.89 -31.95 12.16
C MET A 1 70.37 -32.04 12.33
N ARG A 2 69.92 -33.01 13.16
CA ARG A 2 68.65 -33.17 13.92
C ARG A 2 67.31 -32.74 13.26
N ARG A 3 66.46 -33.74 12.91
CA ARG A 3 65.21 -34.24 13.59
C ARG A 3 63.95 -33.44 13.19
N ALA A 4 63.03 -33.96 12.36
CA ALA A 4 62.00 -35.00 12.59
C ALA A 4 60.71 -34.48 13.28
N CYS A 5 59.60 -34.40 12.54
CA CYS A 5 58.32 -35.11 12.81
C CYS A 5 57.23 -34.76 11.75
N LEU A 6 56.78 -35.78 11.01
CA LEU A 6 55.48 -35.91 10.28
C LEU A 6 54.53 -36.79 11.16
N PRO A 7 53.29 -37.19 10.78
CA PRO A 7 52.39 -36.79 9.66
C PRO A 7 50.89 -36.65 10.07
N PHE A 8 50.02 -36.21 9.15
CA PHE A 8 48.75 -36.91 8.83
C PHE A 8 48.27 -36.50 7.41
N LEU A 9 48.10 -37.48 6.54
CA LEU A 9 47.63 -37.46 5.13
C LEU A 9 46.54 -38.58 5.05
N PRO A 10 45.90 -38.88 3.90
CA PRO A 10 45.27 -38.09 2.83
C PRO A 10 43.89 -38.68 2.43
N GLY A 11 43.33 -38.31 1.26
CA GLY A 11 42.61 -39.32 0.46
C GLY A 11 41.50 -38.84 -0.47
N PHE A 12 41.88 -38.30 -1.63
CA PHE A 12 41.08 -38.29 -2.86
C PHE A 12 41.44 -39.56 -3.66
N LEU A 13 40.46 -40.38 -4.13
CA LEU A 13 40.47 -40.97 -5.48
C LEU A 13 39.14 -41.67 -5.83
N ALA A 14 38.82 -41.61 -7.12
CA ALA A 14 37.59 -41.99 -7.82
C ALA A 14 37.43 -43.50 -8.11
N LEU A 15 36.19 -43.93 -8.43
CA LEU A 15 35.92 -44.87 -9.53
C LEU A 15 34.43 -44.88 -9.95
N MET A 16 34.19 -44.91 -11.27
CA MET A 16 32.89 -45.12 -11.93
C MET A 16 32.59 -46.64 -12.07
N ALA A 17 31.34 -47.07 -11.92
CA ALA A 17 30.74 -48.20 -12.65
C ALA A 17 29.21 -48.30 -12.45
N SER A 18 28.54 -48.71 -13.55
CA SER A 18 27.10 -48.87 -13.79
C SER A 18 26.46 -50.11 -13.14
N ALA A 19 25.19 -50.03 -12.72
CA ALA A 19 24.25 -51.16 -12.61
C ALA A 19 22.77 -50.70 -12.54
N ALA A 20 21.87 -51.54 -13.07
CA ALA A 20 20.45 -51.36 -13.39
C ALA A 20 19.48 -51.24 -12.16
N PRO A 21 18.17 -50.94 -12.34
CA PRO A 21 17.29 -50.47 -11.28
C PRO A 21 16.68 -51.64 -10.47
N LEU A 22 16.68 -51.52 -9.14
CA LEU A 22 15.85 -52.35 -8.27
C LEU A 22 14.59 -51.58 -7.86
N SER A 23 13.45 -52.18 -8.23
CA SER A 23 12.11 -51.88 -7.75
C SER A 23 12.04 -51.88 -6.22
N ALA A 24 11.49 -50.83 -5.62
CA ALA A 24 11.20 -50.75 -4.19
C ALA A 24 9.68 -50.62 -4.00
N ALA A 25 9.17 -51.51 -3.14
CA ALA A 25 7.77 -51.84 -2.92
C ALA A 25 6.90 -50.69 -2.37
N GLU A 26 5.61 -50.76 -2.72
CA GLU A 26 4.54 -49.89 -2.24
C GLU A 26 4.28 -50.11 -0.74
N PRO A 27 4.05 -49.04 0.06
CA PRO A 27 3.77 -49.17 1.50
C PRO A 27 2.36 -49.77 1.74
N PRO A 28 2.14 -50.47 2.87
CA PRO A 28 0.91 -51.19 3.15
C PRO A 28 -0.32 -50.26 3.35
N PRO A 29 -1.53 -50.72 3.02
CA PRO A 29 -2.74 -49.91 3.09
C PRO A 29 -3.13 -49.57 4.53
N GLN A 30 -3.45 -48.30 4.78
CA GLN A 30 -3.99 -47.82 6.07
C GLN A 30 -5.41 -48.37 6.30
N PRO A 31 -5.80 -48.71 7.54
CA PRO A 31 -7.13 -49.21 7.86
C PRO A 31 -8.21 -48.13 7.71
N ALA A 32 -9.35 -48.52 7.13
CA ALA A 32 -10.48 -47.65 6.84
C ALA A 32 -11.05 -46.96 8.09
N SER A 33 -11.08 -45.63 8.09
CA SER A 33 -11.81 -44.85 9.07
C SER A 33 -13.30 -44.78 8.68
N THR A 34 -14.16 -45.43 9.45
CA THR A 34 -15.61 -45.28 9.37
C THR A 34 -16.03 -43.88 9.84
N GLN A 35 -16.42 -43.01 8.91
CA GLN A 35 -17.14 -41.76 9.22
C GLN A 35 -18.61 -42.09 9.51
N PRO A 36 -19.22 -41.56 10.59
CA PRO A 36 -20.67 -41.60 10.73
C PRO A 36 -21.33 -40.62 9.74
N ALA A 37 -22.46 -41.06 9.18
CA ALA A 37 -23.24 -40.36 8.19
C ALA A 37 -23.64 -38.94 8.64
N ASN A 38 -23.28 -37.94 7.83
CA ASN A 38 -23.64 -36.55 8.05
C ASN A 38 -25.10 -36.33 7.60
N THR A 39 -26.04 -36.31 8.55
CA THR A 39 -27.42 -35.92 8.27
C THR A 39 -27.49 -34.40 8.21
N GLN A 40 -27.63 -33.84 7.00
CA GLN A 40 -27.94 -32.43 6.79
C GLN A 40 -29.34 -32.14 7.34
N ALA A 41 -29.41 -31.61 8.57
CA ALA A 41 -30.58 -30.94 9.09
C ALA A 41 -30.45 -29.43 8.81
N ALA A 42 -31.52 -28.87 8.27
CA ALA A 42 -31.67 -27.50 7.81
C ALA A 42 -31.15 -26.45 8.81
N ASN A 43 -30.22 -25.59 8.36
CA ASN A 43 -29.78 -24.41 9.11
C ASN A 43 -30.55 -23.19 8.59
N THR A 44 -31.71 -22.92 9.20
CA THR A 44 -32.38 -21.62 9.05
C THR A 44 -31.54 -20.58 9.81
N GLN A 45 -30.88 -19.69 9.07
CA GLN A 45 -29.98 -18.65 9.60
C GLN A 45 -30.68 -17.81 10.68
N ALA A 46 -30.28 -17.99 11.94
CA ALA A 46 -30.45 -16.99 12.97
C ALA A 46 -29.56 -15.79 12.62
N ALA A 47 -30.14 -14.59 12.58
CA ALA A 47 -29.41 -13.34 12.38
C ALA A 47 -28.27 -13.25 13.40
N SER A 48 -27.05 -12.95 12.94
CA SER A 48 -25.88 -12.82 13.80
C SER A 48 -26.07 -11.64 14.75
N THR A 49 -26.27 -11.91 16.04
CA THR A 49 -26.41 -10.90 17.11
C THR A 49 -25.05 -10.47 17.70
N GLN A 50 -23.98 -10.58 16.92
CA GLN A 50 -22.61 -10.33 17.37
C GLN A 50 -21.94 -9.30 16.46
N PRO A 51 -21.02 -8.47 17.01
CA PRO A 51 -20.24 -7.56 16.21
C PRO A 51 -19.49 -8.32 15.12
N GLY A 52 -19.54 -7.79 13.91
CA GLY A 52 -19.02 -8.49 12.74
C GLY A 52 -18.81 -7.57 11.56
N THR A 53 -18.30 -8.17 10.50
CA THR A 53 -18.18 -7.53 9.19
C THR A 53 -19.41 -7.85 8.36
N PHE A 54 -19.93 -6.84 7.68
CA PHE A 54 -21.12 -6.91 6.83
C PHE A 54 -20.83 -6.31 5.47
N LEU A 55 -21.57 -6.76 4.47
CA LEU A 55 -21.56 -6.24 3.11
C LEU A 55 -22.96 -5.74 2.78
N TYR A 56 -23.07 -4.55 2.19
CA TYR A 56 -24.26 -4.20 1.42
C TYR A 56 -23.92 -3.92 -0.04
N ILE A 57 -24.85 -4.32 -0.92
CA ILE A 57 -24.78 -4.10 -2.36
C ILE A 57 -25.88 -3.12 -2.76
N VAL A 58 -25.51 -2.10 -3.54
CA VAL A 58 -26.45 -1.15 -4.15
C VAL A 58 -26.33 -1.17 -5.67
N THR A 59 -27.40 -0.85 -6.37
CA THR A 59 -27.35 -0.55 -7.82
C THR A 59 -27.85 0.86 -8.07
N PRO A 60 -27.21 1.66 -8.93
CA PRO A 60 -27.79 2.89 -9.44
C PRO A 60 -29.17 2.64 -10.05
N ARG A 61 -30.11 3.58 -9.89
CA ARG A 61 -31.35 3.53 -10.65
C ARG A 61 -31.07 3.62 -12.17
N PRO A 62 -31.95 3.09 -13.03
CA PRO A 62 -31.82 3.25 -14.47
C PRO A 62 -31.68 4.72 -14.87
N GLY A 63 -30.78 5.01 -15.81
CA GLY A 63 -30.51 6.35 -16.33
C GLY A 63 -29.88 7.32 -15.33
N LEU A 64 -29.38 6.86 -14.17
CA LEU A 64 -28.71 7.75 -13.20
C LEU A 64 -27.51 8.44 -13.84
N MET A 65 -26.73 7.72 -14.66
CA MET A 65 -25.55 8.27 -15.33
C MET A 65 -25.90 9.16 -16.52
N ASP A 66 -27.08 9.00 -17.10
CA ASP A 66 -27.55 9.81 -18.23
C ASP A 66 -28.14 11.16 -17.78
N GLY A 67 -28.59 11.24 -16.53
CA GLY A 67 -29.14 12.47 -15.95
C GLY A 67 -29.43 12.33 -14.47
N MET A 68 -28.63 13.01 -13.64
CA MET A 68 -28.88 13.16 -12.21
C MET A 68 -29.61 14.46 -11.92
N THR A 69 -30.66 14.38 -11.11
CA THR A 69 -31.27 15.54 -10.46
C THR A 69 -30.30 16.15 -9.43
N ASP A 70 -30.50 17.41 -9.06
CA ASP A 70 -29.65 18.05 -8.05
C ASP A 70 -29.80 17.40 -6.67
N ALA A 71 -31.00 16.89 -6.35
CA ALA A 71 -31.23 16.10 -5.14
C ALA A 71 -30.38 14.82 -5.12
N GLU A 72 -30.26 14.13 -6.26
CA GLU A 72 -29.43 12.92 -6.36
C GLU A 72 -27.95 13.24 -6.29
N LYS A 73 -27.48 14.31 -6.94
CA LYS A 73 -26.09 14.78 -6.80
C LYS A 73 -25.76 15.08 -5.35
N GLN A 74 -26.65 15.79 -4.65
CA GLN A 74 -26.49 16.09 -3.22
C GLN A 74 -26.48 14.82 -2.36
N ALA A 75 -27.39 13.87 -2.63
CA ALA A 75 -27.48 12.61 -1.90
C ALA A 75 -26.24 11.73 -2.11
N ILE A 76 -25.71 11.65 -3.34
CA ILE A 76 -24.48 10.92 -3.67
C ILE A 76 -23.27 11.59 -3.01
N GLY A 77 -23.22 12.92 -2.99
CA GLY A 77 -22.20 13.67 -2.26
C GLY A 77 -22.23 13.39 -0.76
N ALA A 78 -23.42 13.36 -0.15
CA ALA A 78 -23.61 13.03 1.26
C ALA A 78 -23.28 11.56 1.58
N HIS A 79 -23.63 10.63 0.69
CA HIS A 79 -23.21 9.24 0.75
C HIS A 79 -21.68 9.13 0.79
N PHE A 80 -20.98 9.81 -0.12
CA PHE A 80 -19.51 9.77 -0.16
C PHE A 80 -18.88 10.42 1.08
N ALA A 81 -19.44 11.51 1.58
CA ALA A 81 -19.00 12.13 2.84
C ALA A 81 -19.12 11.16 4.03
N ARG A 82 -20.24 10.44 4.14
CA ARG A 82 -20.42 9.42 5.18
C ARG A 82 -19.40 8.29 5.06
N LEU A 83 -19.14 7.79 3.86
CA LEU A 83 -18.13 6.75 3.65
C LEU A 83 -16.73 7.23 4.09
N LYS A 84 -16.39 8.50 3.87
CA LYS A 84 -15.13 9.09 4.39
C LYS A 84 -15.11 9.14 5.92
N ASP A 85 -16.22 9.50 6.55
CA ASP A 85 -16.34 9.51 8.02
C ASP A 85 -16.17 8.09 8.58
N MET A 86 -16.89 7.11 8.04
CA MET A 86 -16.77 5.71 8.46
C MET A 86 -15.35 5.15 8.23
N LEU A 87 -14.68 5.56 7.16
CA LEU A 87 -13.29 5.17 6.89
C LEU A 87 -12.33 5.77 7.92
N ARG A 88 -12.52 7.04 8.28
CA ARG A 88 -11.75 7.72 9.33
C ARG A 88 -11.95 7.04 10.68
N ASP A 89 -13.19 6.65 10.99
CA ASP A 89 -13.56 6.08 12.29
C ASP A 89 -13.20 4.58 12.40
N GLY A 90 -12.79 3.94 11.29
CA GLY A 90 -12.32 2.55 11.24
C GLY A 90 -13.43 1.50 11.10
N ASP A 91 -14.65 1.96 10.85
CA ASP A 91 -15.84 1.14 10.65
C ASP A 91 -15.98 0.69 9.19
N LEU A 92 -15.55 1.52 8.23
CA LEU A 92 -15.52 1.12 6.81
C LEU A 92 -14.23 0.35 6.49
N ILE A 93 -14.35 -0.82 5.88
CA ILE A 93 -13.22 -1.62 5.38
C ILE A 93 -12.92 -1.25 3.93
N LEU A 94 -13.93 -1.28 3.06
CA LEU A 94 -13.82 -0.83 1.67
C LEU A 94 -15.19 -0.39 1.14
N ALA A 95 -15.19 0.55 0.21
CA ALA A 95 -16.36 0.90 -0.58
C ALA A 95 -15.95 1.30 -1.99
N GLY A 96 -16.77 0.96 -2.98
CA GLY A 96 -16.55 1.43 -4.33
C GLY A 96 -17.59 0.91 -5.33
N PRO A 97 -17.78 1.62 -6.46
CA PRO A 97 -18.54 1.10 -7.58
C PRO A 97 -17.71 0.10 -8.39
N THR A 98 -18.38 -0.75 -9.15
CA THR A 98 -17.78 -1.46 -10.28
C THR A 98 -17.42 -0.47 -11.39
N ASP A 99 -16.58 -0.90 -12.34
CA ASP A 99 -16.31 -0.16 -13.58
C ASP A 99 -16.68 -1.06 -14.78
N PRO A 100 -17.78 -0.77 -15.53
CA PRO A 100 -18.68 0.39 -15.37
C PRO A 100 -19.52 0.34 -14.08
N PRO A 101 -20.09 1.47 -13.61
CA PRO A 101 -20.74 1.60 -12.30
C PRO A 101 -22.16 1.01 -12.28
N THR A 102 -22.27 -0.31 -12.46
CA THR A 102 -23.53 -1.06 -12.41
C THR A 102 -23.91 -1.46 -10.98
N GLN A 103 -22.92 -1.60 -10.10
CA GLN A 103 -23.10 -1.93 -8.68
C GLN A 103 -22.16 -1.10 -7.82
N GLY A 104 -22.56 -0.87 -6.56
CA GLY A 104 -21.71 -0.38 -5.48
C GLY A 104 -21.63 -1.43 -4.40
N LEU A 105 -20.43 -1.66 -3.87
CA LEU A 105 -20.17 -2.57 -2.77
C LEU A 105 -19.64 -1.75 -1.58
N VAL A 106 -20.13 -2.07 -0.38
CA VAL A 106 -19.67 -1.45 0.87
C VAL A 106 -19.49 -2.55 1.92
N VAL A 107 -18.26 -2.76 2.35
CA VAL A 107 -17.89 -3.71 3.41
C VAL A 107 -17.48 -2.93 4.65
N PHE A 108 -18.13 -3.20 5.78
CA PHE A 108 -18.04 -2.39 6.99
C PHE A 108 -18.27 -3.23 8.24
N LYS A 109 -17.91 -2.69 9.40
CA LYS A 109 -18.18 -3.27 10.71
C LYS A 109 -19.48 -2.73 11.27
N ALA A 110 -20.25 -3.59 11.95
CA ALA A 110 -21.42 -3.20 12.71
C ALA A 110 -21.58 -4.07 13.95
N ALA A 111 -22.42 -3.64 14.89
CA ALA A 111 -22.68 -4.36 16.13
C ALA A 111 -23.42 -5.69 15.92
N ASP A 112 -24.25 -5.77 14.88
CA ASP A 112 -25.02 -6.95 14.46
C ASP A 112 -25.64 -6.70 13.08
N LEU A 113 -26.40 -7.68 12.57
CA LEU A 113 -27.05 -7.58 11.26
C LEU A 113 -28.14 -6.50 11.20
N ASP A 114 -28.83 -6.21 12.30
CA ASP A 114 -29.90 -5.22 12.32
C ASP A 114 -29.33 -3.80 12.30
N ALA A 115 -28.26 -3.55 13.04
CA ALA A 115 -27.47 -2.32 12.95
C ALA A 115 -26.90 -2.13 11.54
N ALA A 116 -26.41 -3.20 10.91
CA ALA A 116 -25.94 -3.17 9.52
C ALA A 116 -27.05 -2.78 8.54
N ARG A 117 -28.26 -3.33 8.70
CA ARG A 117 -29.44 -2.99 7.88
C ARG A 117 -29.84 -1.53 8.05
N VAL A 118 -29.94 -1.06 9.29
CA VAL A 118 -30.27 0.33 9.60
C VAL A 118 -29.25 1.29 8.97
N LEU A 119 -27.95 0.96 9.03
CA LEU A 119 -26.91 1.77 8.39
C LEU A 119 -27.09 1.83 6.88
N ALA A 120 -27.29 0.69 6.22
CA ALA A 120 -27.45 0.60 4.76
C ALA A 120 -28.74 1.29 4.27
N GLU A 121 -29.86 1.09 4.96
CA GLU A 121 -31.16 1.70 4.63
C GLU A 121 -31.18 3.21 4.90
N SER A 122 -30.35 3.68 5.84
CA SER A 122 -30.22 5.11 6.15
C SER A 122 -29.19 5.83 5.27
N ASP A 123 -28.55 5.13 4.33
CA ASP A 123 -27.68 5.72 3.30
C ASP A 123 -28.41 6.86 2.55
N PRO A 124 -27.81 8.06 2.41
CA PRO A 124 -28.50 9.20 1.81
C PRO A 124 -28.91 8.92 0.36
N ALA A 125 -28.07 8.20 -0.39
CA ALA A 125 -28.34 7.87 -1.77
C ALA A 125 -29.38 6.74 -1.90
N VAL A 126 -29.48 5.84 -0.90
CA VAL A 126 -30.57 4.86 -0.81
C VAL A 126 -31.89 5.55 -0.47
N LYS A 127 -31.91 6.41 0.55
CA LYS A 127 -33.12 7.17 0.95
C LYS A 127 -33.64 8.08 -0.15
N ALA A 128 -32.74 8.66 -0.95
CA ALA A 128 -33.11 9.51 -2.09
C ALA A 128 -33.56 8.71 -3.33
N GLY A 129 -33.47 7.37 -3.32
CA GLY A 129 -33.81 6.52 -4.46
C GLY A 129 -32.79 6.57 -5.61
N ALA A 130 -31.66 7.25 -5.43
CA ALA A 130 -30.55 7.24 -6.39
C ALA A 130 -29.94 5.84 -6.49
N PHE A 131 -29.84 5.14 -5.35
CA PHE A 131 -29.33 3.79 -5.22
C PHE A 131 -30.42 2.85 -4.69
N ALA A 132 -30.62 1.72 -5.35
CA ALA A 132 -31.46 0.64 -4.85
C ALA A 132 -30.61 -0.33 -4.03
N LEU A 133 -30.92 -0.47 -2.73
CA LEU A 133 -30.32 -1.47 -1.86
C LEU A 133 -30.75 -2.88 -2.29
N LYS A 134 -29.80 -3.77 -2.56
CA LYS A 134 -30.03 -5.14 -3.05
C LYS A 134 -29.94 -6.18 -1.96
N SER A 135 -28.94 -6.07 -1.10
CA SER A 135 -28.81 -6.96 0.06
C SER A 135 -27.95 -6.32 1.14
N VAL A 136 -28.11 -6.84 2.37
CA VAL A 136 -27.26 -6.59 3.53
C VAL A 136 -26.99 -7.95 4.17
N GLU A 137 -25.74 -8.39 4.16
CA GLU A 137 -25.35 -9.76 4.49
C GLU A 137 -24.15 -9.78 5.44
N PRO A 138 -24.07 -10.74 6.38
CA PRO A 138 -22.83 -11.01 7.10
C PRO A 138 -21.72 -11.39 6.11
N PHE A 139 -20.57 -10.73 6.22
CA PHE A 139 -19.42 -10.97 5.36
C PHE A 139 -18.26 -11.57 6.16
N GLN A 140 -17.95 -12.83 5.88
CA GLN A 140 -16.81 -13.49 6.51
C GLN A 140 -15.54 -13.22 5.71
N LEU A 141 -14.71 -12.30 6.21
CA LEU A 141 -13.41 -12.00 5.63
C LEU A 141 -12.46 -13.20 5.81
N ALA A 142 -12.36 -14.04 4.77
CA ALA A 142 -11.50 -15.22 4.78
C ALA A 142 -10.02 -14.88 4.49
N LEU A 143 -9.80 -13.92 3.59
CA LEU A 143 -8.48 -13.46 3.19
C LEU A 143 -8.53 -11.94 2.97
N GLU A 144 -7.50 -11.26 3.43
CA GLU A 144 -7.27 -9.84 3.21
C GLU A 144 -5.86 -9.67 2.64
N ARG A 145 -5.68 -8.76 1.68
CA ARG A 145 -4.33 -8.42 1.23
C ARG A 145 -3.69 -7.55 2.32
N PRO A 146 -2.61 -8.02 3.00
CA PRO A 146 -1.84 -7.15 3.86
C PRO A 146 -1.14 -6.10 3.00
N GLY A 147 -1.03 -4.87 3.50
CA GLY A 147 -0.51 -3.67 2.82
C GLY A 147 0.38 -3.89 1.57
N PRO A 148 1.67 -3.50 1.59
CA PRO A 148 2.57 -3.91 0.52
C PRO A 148 2.85 -5.41 0.61
N LEU A 149 3.03 -6.07 -0.52
CA LEU A 149 3.45 -7.46 -0.58
C LEU A 149 4.98 -7.54 -0.63
N PRO A 150 5.59 -8.65 -0.17
CA PRO A 150 7.05 -8.84 -0.29
C PRO A 150 7.58 -8.64 -1.70
N ARG A 151 6.80 -9.02 -2.72
CA ARG A 151 7.14 -8.84 -4.15
C ARG A 151 7.20 -7.38 -4.62
N ASP A 152 6.58 -6.48 -3.85
CA ASP A 152 6.59 -5.05 -4.14
C ASP A 152 7.96 -4.42 -3.80
N TYR A 153 8.85 -5.16 -3.12
CA TYR A 153 10.22 -4.73 -2.81
C TYR A 153 11.25 -5.69 -3.41
N VAL A 154 12.46 -5.18 -3.61
CA VAL A 154 13.60 -5.99 -4.02
C VAL A 154 13.93 -6.97 -2.89
N ALA A 155 13.87 -8.28 -3.17
CA ALA A 155 14.12 -9.31 -2.16
C ALA A 155 15.53 -9.23 -1.55
N ASN A 156 16.54 -8.88 -2.36
CA ASN A 156 17.93 -8.72 -1.94
C ASN A 156 18.44 -7.35 -2.44
N PRO A 157 18.12 -6.25 -1.74
CA PRO A 157 18.57 -4.92 -2.13
C PRO A 157 20.09 -4.82 -2.00
N SER A 158 20.71 -3.97 -2.82
CA SER A 158 22.13 -3.62 -2.70
C SER A 158 22.38 -2.70 -1.50
N ASP A 159 23.62 -2.64 -1.04
CA ASP A 159 24.05 -1.74 0.05
C ASP A 159 24.18 -0.26 -0.38
N ARG A 160 23.85 0.06 -1.64
CA ARG A 160 23.93 1.44 -2.14
C ARG A 160 22.92 2.32 -1.43
N VAL A 161 23.35 3.52 -1.09
CA VAL A 161 22.48 4.58 -0.62
C VAL A 161 22.85 5.85 -1.38
N LEU A 162 21.86 6.48 -1.99
CA LEU A 162 22.04 7.79 -2.60
C LEU A 162 21.87 8.82 -1.49
N HIS A 163 22.96 9.53 -1.18
CA HIS A 163 23.01 10.58 -0.17
C HIS A 163 22.96 11.96 -0.82
N LYS A 164 22.04 12.80 -0.39
CA LYS A 164 21.93 14.21 -0.80
C LYS A 164 21.63 15.07 0.42
N HIS A 165 22.05 16.33 0.43
CA HIS A 165 21.67 17.24 1.51
C HIS A 165 21.67 18.69 1.06
N VAL A 166 20.98 19.54 1.82
CA VAL A 166 20.96 20.99 1.63
C VAL A 166 20.68 21.68 2.97
N VAL A 167 21.35 22.81 3.22
CA VAL A 167 21.03 23.69 4.34
C VAL A 167 20.10 24.79 3.86
N VAL A 168 18.96 24.97 4.54
CA VAL A 168 17.95 25.99 4.21
C VAL A 168 17.76 26.97 5.37
N LYS A 169 17.41 28.23 5.07
CA LYS A 169 17.10 29.24 6.10
C LYS A 169 15.63 29.16 6.48
N GLY A 170 15.34 28.60 7.63
CA GLY A 170 13.98 28.47 8.15
C GLY A 170 13.98 27.83 9.53
N SER A 171 12.87 27.98 10.25
CA SER A 171 12.66 27.22 11.48
C SER A 171 12.43 25.75 11.14
N ILE A 172 12.74 24.86 12.09
CA ILE A 172 12.45 23.43 11.95
C ILE A 172 10.96 23.16 11.69
N ASP A 173 10.06 23.98 12.27
CA ASP A 173 8.63 23.86 12.07
C ASP A 173 8.22 24.12 10.62
N ALA A 174 8.77 25.15 10.00
CA ALA A 174 8.46 25.50 8.62
C ALA A 174 9.00 24.45 7.64
N VAL A 175 10.24 23.98 7.84
CA VAL A 175 10.86 22.96 6.99
C VAL A 175 10.18 21.60 7.15
N TRP A 176 9.79 21.24 8.38
CA TRP A 176 9.00 20.04 8.65
C TRP A 176 7.62 20.11 7.97
N HIS A 177 6.92 21.24 8.11
CA HIS A 177 5.62 21.46 7.48
C HIS A 177 5.70 21.35 5.95
N ALA A 178 6.76 21.90 5.34
CA ALA A 178 7.00 21.81 3.91
C ALA A 178 7.06 20.34 3.42
N TRP A 179 7.67 19.43 4.18
CA TRP A 179 7.78 18.02 3.78
C TRP A 179 6.60 17.14 4.16
N THR A 180 5.80 17.54 5.14
CA THR A 180 4.83 16.63 5.79
C THR A 180 3.37 16.97 5.54
N THR A 181 3.11 17.98 4.70
CA THR A 181 1.76 18.38 4.33
C THR A 181 1.62 18.53 2.82
N SER A 182 0.43 18.25 2.29
CA SER A 182 0.10 18.46 0.88
C SER A 182 0.38 19.89 0.44
N GLU A 183 -0.07 20.86 1.23
CA GLU A 183 0.12 22.30 0.97
C GLU A 183 1.61 22.65 0.91
N GLY A 184 2.36 22.32 1.97
CA GLY A 184 3.76 22.63 2.08
C GLY A 184 4.59 22.01 0.95
N PHE A 185 4.33 20.75 0.61
CA PHE A 185 5.10 20.06 -0.43
C PHE A 185 4.77 20.63 -1.81
N THR A 186 3.48 20.87 -2.08
CA THR A 186 3.03 21.45 -3.35
C THR A 186 3.68 22.81 -3.60
N ASP A 187 3.75 23.64 -2.56
CA ASP A 187 4.29 25.00 -2.62
C ASP A 187 5.79 25.02 -3.02
N PHE A 188 6.64 24.16 -2.45
CA PHE A 188 8.06 24.14 -2.84
C PHE A 188 8.34 23.26 -4.07
N ALA A 189 7.70 22.08 -4.19
CA ALA A 189 7.98 21.16 -5.29
C ALA A 189 7.34 21.60 -6.62
N GLY A 190 6.28 22.41 -6.57
CA GLY A 190 5.52 22.87 -7.73
C GLY A 190 4.79 21.74 -8.46
N ALA A 191 4.36 20.72 -7.72
CA ALA A 191 3.55 19.60 -8.20
C ALA A 191 2.50 19.29 -7.13
N GLU A 192 1.30 18.89 -7.55
CA GLU A 192 0.23 18.53 -6.62
C GLU A 192 0.68 17.34 -5.73
N ALA A 193 0.48 17.46 -4.43
CA ALA A 193 0.84 16.44 -3.45
C ALA A 193 -0.38 15.99 -2.64
N HIS A 194 -0.53 14.69 -2.44
CA HIS A 194 -1.49 14.08 -1.51
C HIS A 194 -0.68 13.41 -0.39
N ILE A 195 -0.54 14.11 0.73
CA ILE A 195 0.24 13.69 1.88
C ILE A 195 -0.64 13.67 3.13
N ASP A 196 -0.66 12.54 3.82
CA ASP A 196 -1.34 12.35 5.10
C ASP A 196 -0.34 11.77 6.11
N LEU A 197 0.08 12.58 7.08
CA LEU A 197 1.14 12.28 8.04
C LEU A 197 0.70 11.23 9.10
N ARG A 198 0.55 10.00 8.66
CA ARG A 198 0.32 8.81 9.49
C ARG A 198 1.08 7.62 8.92
N ILE A 199 1.43 6.66 9.77
CA ILE A 199 2.06 5.41 9.30
C ILE A 199 1.11 4.71 8.32
N GLY A 200 1.61 4.40 7.11
CA GLY A 200 0.82 3.84 6.01
C GLY A 200 -0.08 4.84 5.27
N GLY A 201 -0.09 6.12 5.67
CA GLY A 201 -0.79 7.19 4.94
C GLY A 201 -0.13 7.51 3.60
N PRO A 202 -0.87 8.07 2.63
CA PRO A 202 -0.33 8.43 1.32
C PRO A 202 0.83 9.43 1.42
N PHE A 203 1.81 9.23 0.53
CA PHE A 203 2.85 10.20 0.18
C PHE A 203 2.96 10.21 -1.35
N GLU A 204 2.02 10.88 -2.00
CA GLU A 204 1.85 10.84 -3.45
C GLU A 204 2.09 12.22 -4.06
N ILE A 205 2.98 12.30 -5.05
CA ILE A 205 3.29 13.52 -5.79
C ILE A 205 2.87 13.28 -7.25
N LEU A 206 2.08 14.20 -7.80
CA LEU A 206 1.42 14.07 -9.09
C LEU A 206 1.99 15.11 -10.07
N TRP A 207 2.89 14.67 -10.95
CA TRP A 207 3.54 15.56 -11.94
C TRP A 207 2.81 15.61 -13.27
N ASN A 208 1.96 14.63 -13.57
CA ASN A 208 1.27 14.50 -14.86
C ASN A 208 -0.25 14.44 -14.64
N PRO A 209 -0.92 15.54 -14.31
CA PRO A 209 -2.36 15.55 -13.99
C PRO A 209 -3.24 15.09 -15.16
N ASP A 210 -2.77 15.25 -16.42
CA ASP A 210 -3.49 14.83 -17.62
C ASP A 210 -3.49 13.31 -17.88
N LYS A 211 -2.70 12.54 -17.12
CA LYS A 211 -2.66 11.08 -17.25
C LYS A 211 -3.76 10.43 -16.42
N THR A 212 -4.21 9.25 -16.83
CA THR A 212 -5.08 8.43 -15.99
C THR A 212 -4.28 7.82 -14.84
N ALA A 213 -4.89 7.75 -13.66
CA ALA A 213 -4.29 7.05 -12.53
C ALA A 213 -4.07 5.55 -12.88
N PRO A 214 -3.00 4.89 -12.39
CA PRO A 214 -1.96 5.37 -11.48
C PRO A 214 -0.67 5.83 -12.21
N ALA A 215 -0.82 6.52 -13.35
CA ALA A 215 0.31 6.97 -14.18
C ALA A 215 0.62 8.47 -14.03
N ARG A 216 0.06 9.17 -13.03
CA ARG A 216 0.22 10.62 -12.84
C ARG A 216 1.51 10.98 -12.10
N GLY A 217 2.02 10.09 -11.25
CA GLY A 217 3.23 10.35 -10.47
C GLY A 217 3.59 9.19 -9.53
N SER A 218 3.61 9.43 -8.22
CA SER A 218 3.95 8.42 -7.21
C SER A 218 2.73 7.81 -6.51
N GLU A 219 1.64 7.60 -7.25
CA GLU A 219 0.42 6.99 -6.69
C GLU A 219 0.69 5.63 -6.03
N GLY A 220 0.08 5.41 -4.87
CA GLY A 220 0.22 4.20 -4.06
C GLY A 220 1.47 4.18 -3.15
N MET A 221 2.30 5.22 -3.17
CA MET A 221 3.42 5.39 -2.24
C MET A 221 2.93 5.92 -0.89
N ARG A 222 3.55 5.43 0.20
CA ARG A 222 3.08 5.70 1.56
C ARG A 222 4.20 6.06 2.51
N ILE A 223 3.84 6.72 3.59
CA ILE A 223 4.71 6.98 4.74
C ILE A 223 5.00 5.65 5.46
N LEU A 224 6.28 5.38 5.70
CA LEU A 224 6.75 4.19 6.39
C LEU A 224 6.90 4.43 7.90
N SER A 225 7.55 5.53 8.27
CA SER A 225 7.72 5.94 9.66
C SER A 225 8.11 7.42 9.74
N TYR A 226 7.95 8.02 10.91
CA TYR A 226 8.44 9.37 11.17
C TYR A 226 8.77 9.59 12.64
N LEU A 227 9.74 10.46 12.89
CA LEU A 227 9.99 11.09 14.18
C LEU A 227 9.77 12.59 14.00
N PRO A 228 8.73 13.18 14.62
CA PRO A 228 8.38 14.57 14.40
C PRO A 228 9.59 15.50 14.47
N LYS A 229 9.77 16.33 13.44
CA LYS A 229 10.84 17.34 13.33
C LYS A 229 12.27 16.78 13.31
N ARG A 230 12.43 15.46 13.06
CA ARG A 230 13.73 14.80 13.02
C ARG A 230 13.90 13.90 11.82
N MET A 231 12.87 13.11 11.48
CA MET A 231 12.95 12.16 10.38
C MET A 231 11.56 11.89 9.79
N LEU A 232 11.49 11.79 8.47
CA LEU A 232 10.35 11.29 7.71
C LEU A 232 10.86 10.19 6.77
N SER A 233 10.14 9.08 6.64
CA SER A 233 10.46 8.05 5.65
C SER A 233 9.22 7.63 4.87
N PHE A 234 9.39 7.37 3.57
CA PHE A 234 8.31 6.98 2.67
C PHE A 234 8.80 6.05 1.56
N GLU A 235 7.86 5.29 0.99
CA GLU A 235 8.09 4.46 -0.18
C GLU A 235 8.26 5.32 -1.43
N TRP A 236 9.00 4.81 -2.41
CA TRP A 236 9.17 5.49 -3.68
C TRP A 236 9.16 4.52 -4.86
N ASN A 237 8.70 4.98 -6.02
CA ASN A 237 8.59 4.17 -7.23
C ASN A 237 9.31 4.81 -8.41
N ALA A 238 9.71 4.00 -9.38
CA ALA A 238 10.33 4.49 -10.60
C ALA A 238 9.30 5.24 -11.48
N PRO A 239 9.72 6.26 -12.26
CA PRO A 239 8.87 6.88 -13.27
C PRO A 239 8.35 5.86 -14.31
N PRO A 240 7.23 6.14 -15.00
CA PRO A 240 6.63 5.22 -15.97
C PRO A 240 7.57 4.67 -17.05
N LYS A 241 8.56 5.47 -17.50
CA LYS A 241 9.54 5.08 -18.51
C LYS A 241 10.45 3.91 -18.11
N PHE A 242 10.52 3.57 -16.82
CA PHE A 242 11.32 2.45 -16.31
C PHE A 242 10.55 1.11 -16.30
N GLY A 243 9.34 1.07 -16.87
CA GLY A 243 8.61 -0.16 -17.15
C GLY A 243 8.43 -1.04 -15.90
N PRO A 244 8.82 -2.33 -15.93
CA PRO A 244 8.65 -3.25 -14.80
C PRO A 244 9.28 -2.78 -13.48
N LEU A 245 10.36 -1.98 -13.52
CA LEU A 245 10.99 -1.46 -12.31
C LEU A 245 10.06 -0.54 -11.50
N ARG A 246 9.06 0.08 -12.13
CA ARG A 246 8.06 0.90 -11.43
C ARG A 246 7.23 0.10 -10.42
N GLN A 247 7.12 -1.22 -10.60
CA GLN A 247 6.42 -2.11 -9.66
C GLN A 247 7.26 -2.47 -8.43
N GLN A 248 8.57 -2.15 -8.45
CA GLN A 248 9.48 -2.32 -7.34
C GLN A 248 9.59 -1.01 -6.56
N ARG A 249 9.42 -1.09 -5.24
CA ARG A 249 9.46 0.05 -4.33
C ARG A 249 10.84 0.16 -3.71
N THR A 250 11.37 1.36 -3.71
CA THR A 250 12.50 1.81 -2.90
C THR A 250 11.95 2.60 -1.70
N TRP A 251 12.83 3.12 -0.85
CA TRP A 251 12.43 4.01 0.24
C TRP A 251 13.39 5.17 0.42
N VAL A 252 12.83 6.30 0.84
CA VAL A 252 13.52 7.56 1.04
C VAL A 252 13.40 7.92 2.51
N ILE A 253 14.51 8.33 3.11
CA ILE A 253 14.57 8.85 4.47
C ILE A 253 15.01 10.30 4.38
N VAL A 254 14.18 11.20 4.89
CA VAL A 254 14.46 12.63 5.00
C VAL A 254 14.76 12.93 6.46
N SER A 255 15.99 13.36 6.75
CA SER A 255 16.43 13.74 8.09
C SER A 255 16.50 15.26 8.21
N PHE A 256 16.11 15.78 9.37
CA PHE A 256 16.10 17.21 9.66
C PHE A 256 16.97 17.50 10.87
N LYS A 257 18.02 18.30 10.69
CA LYS A 257 18.95 18.69 11.75
C LYS A 257 18.97 20.22 11.88
N PRO A 258 18.38 20.79 12.94
CA PRO A 258 18.49 22.22 13.20
C PRO A 258 19.95 22.67 13.35
N ILE A 259 20.28 23.79 12.73
CA ILE A 259 21.56 24.50 12.89
C ILE A 259 21.22 25.89 13.44
N GLY A 260 21.56 26.12 14.71
CA GLY A 260 21.17 27.36 15.37
C GLY A 260 19.65 27.50 15.50
N ARG A 261 19.11 28.70 15.23
CA ARG A 261 17.67 29.02 15.40
C ARG A 261 16.88 29.08 14.10
N ASP A 262 17.56 29.29 12.98
CA ASP A 262 16.98 29.72 11.72
C ASP A 262 17.53 28.96 10.51
N GLN A 263 18.25 27.85 10.74
CA GLN A 263 18.70 26.98 9.67
C GLN A 263 18.41 25.52 9.98
N VAL A 264 18.21 24.74 8.93
CA VAL A 264 18.02 23.29 9.02
C VAL A 264 18.83 22.63 7.91
N ASP A 265 19.67 21.67 8.28
CA ASP A 265 20.27 20.72 7.35
C ASP A 265 19.25 19.61 7.07
N VAL A 266 18.84 19.51 5.81
CA VAL A 266 17.90 18.52 5.32
C VAL A 266 18.69 17.50 4.51
N THR A 267 18.71 16.25 4.96
CA THR A 267 19.40 15.15 4.31
C THR A 267 18.39 14.18 3.70
N ILE A 268 18.68 13.66 2.52
CA ILE A 268 17.94 12.59 1.84
C ILE A 268 18.87 11.38 1.71
N ASP A 269 18.41 10.25 2.24
CA ASP A 269 18.98 8.93 2.03
C ASP A 269 17.98 8.06 1.26
N HIS A 270 18.27 7.76 0.00
CA HIS A 270 17.42 6.91 -0.84
C HIS A 270 18.06 5.53 -1.01
N ALA A 271 17.38 4.50 -0.54
CA ALA A 271 17.86 3.11 -0.45
C ALA A 271 16.84 2.10 -1.00
N GLY A 272 17.19 0.82 -0.97
CA GLY A 272 16.34 -0.27 -1.50
C GLY A 272 16.60 -0.60 -2.97
N TRP A 273 17.73 -0.17 -3.53
CA TRP A 273 18.07 -0.39 -4.94
C TRP A 273 18.29 -1.87 -5.24
N GLY A 274 17.75 -2.34 -6.35
CA GLY A 274 18.17 -3.60 -6.95
C GLY A 274 19.52 -3.50 -7.67
N GLN A 275 19.83 -4.57 -8.41
CA GLN A 275 21.11 -4.77 -9.08
C GLN A 275 20.93 -4.82 -10.60
N GLY A 276 21.97 -4.39 -11.34
CA GLY A 276 22.02 -4.44 -12.79
C GLY A 276 21.79 -3.09 -13.47
N ALA A 277 22.03 -3.07 -14.79
CA ALA A 277 22.14 -1.83 -15.56
C ALA A 277 20.90 -0.92 -15.52
N ASP A 278 19.69 -1.49 -15.44
CA ASP A 278 18.47 -0.68 -15.38
C ASP A 278 18.27 -0.04 -14.00
N TRP A 279 18.72 -0.70 -12.92
CA TRP A 279 18.79 -0.11 -11.59
C TRP A 279 19.85 0.98 -11.51
N ASP A 280 20.97 0.83 -12.21
CA ASP A 280 22.01 1.86 -12.28
C ASP A 280 21.50 3.12 -12.99
N LYS A 281 20.77 2.96 -14.09
CA LYS A 281 20.09 4.09 -14.77
C LYS A 281 19.06 4.76 -13.86
N LEU A 282 18.30 3.98 -13.10
CA LEU A 282 17.31 4.52 -12.17
C LEU A 282 17.95 5.29 -11.01
N TYR A 283 19.05 4.77 -10.47
CA TYR A 283 19.85 5.42 -9.43
C TYR A 283 20.34 6.79 -9.92
N LEU A 284 20.94 6.85 -11.12
CA LEU A 284 21.41 8.11 -11.72
C LEU A 284 20.26 9.09 -11.99
N TYR A 285 19.12 8.59 -12.46
CA TYR A 285 17.93 9.43 -12.63
C TYR A 285 17.52 10.10 -11.31
N PHE A 286 17.51 9.35 -10.20
CA PHE A 286 17.15 9.92 -8.90
C PHE A 286 18.23 10.78 -8.28
N ASN A 287 19.51 10.55 -8.60
CA ASN A 287 20.58 11.48 -8.25
C ASN A 287 20.24 12.91 -8.72
N ASP A 288 19.86 13.05 -9.98
CA ASP A 288 19.56 14.35 -10.58
C ASP A 288 18.19 14.88 -10.12
N ALA A 289 17.20 13.99 -9.96
CA ALA A 289 15.87 14.38 -9.50
C ALA A 289 15.91 14.94 -8.06
N TRP A 290 16.72 14.38 -7.17
CA TRP A 290 16.84 14.89 -5.80
C TRP A 290 17.61 16.22 -5.74
N ASP A 291 18.60 16.43 -6.61
CA ASP A 291 19.25 17.75 -6.74
C ASP A 291 18.23 18.83 -7.12
N TYR A 292 17.32 18.50 -8.04
CA TYR A 292 16.24 19.39 -8.44
C TYR A 292 15.26 19.70 -7.29
N VAL A 293 14.80 18.69 -6.57
CA VAL A 293 13.84 18.85 -5.46
C VAL A 293 14.47 19.65 -4.31
N LEU A 294 15.69 19.33 -3.90
CA LEU A 294 16.41 20.06 -2.85
C LEU A 294 16.74 21.49 -3.28
N GLY A 295 17.06 21.72 -4.56
CA GLY A 295 17.24 23.06 -5.11
C GLY A 295 15.97 23.92 -5.04
N ARG A 296 14.80 23.33 -5.30
CA ARG A 296 13.51 24.01 -5.12
C ARG A 296 13.22 24.32 -3.65
N LEU A 297 13.51 23.38 -2.74
CA LEU A 297 13.40 23.60 -1.30
C LEU A 297 14.29 24.77 -0.86
N ALA A 298 15.56 24.79 -1.28
CA ALA A 298 16.46 25.90 -0.97
C ALA A 298 15.93 27.23 -1.49
N LYS A 299 15.40 27.28 -2.71
CA LYS A 299 14.79 28.49 -3.30
C LYS A 299 13.57 28.98 -2.50
N LYS A 300 12.76 28.07 -1.95
CA LYS A 300 11.61 28.40 -1.11
C LYS A 300 12.03 29.11 0.19
N PHE A 301 13.20 28.77 0.71
CA PHE A 301 13.76 29.22 1.98
C PHE A 301 14.99 30.13 1.81
N ALA A 302 15.14 30.79 0.65
CA ALA A 302 16.32 31.60 0.31
C ALA A 302 16.28 33.01 0.91
#